data_AF-A0A7V9RP33-F1
#
_entry.id   AF-A0A7V9RP33-F1
#
_cell.length_a   1.000
_cell.length_b   1.000
_cell.length_c   1.000
_cell.angle_alpha   90.00
_cell.angle_beta   90.00
_cell.angle_gamma   90.00
#
_symmetry.space_group_name_H-M   'P 1'
#
loop_
_entity.id
_entity.type
_entity.pdbx_description
1 polymer ?
#
loop_
_entity_poly.entity_id
_entity_poly.type
_entity_poly.pdbx_seq_one_letter_code
_entity_poly.pdbx_strand_id
1 'polypeptide(L)'
;MSGLEVLGVAASTLALALGVVVVLVVRAHRRQTAQLQAAIDVLAADVKAAQRPLKETAPEPAEPSGRTLVVGEVVWTPDGRSVVVPTTSQVIDATLGRPLVRAAVLGHGIRRALRAEHRDRVRSMMRREFHRRRKLRLRAGRRAARLAIVRDDQGFGGLEDTGRGEAVS
;
A
#
# COMPACT_ATOMS: atom_id res chain seq x y z
N MET A 1 30.39 19.48 9.86
CA MET A 1 28.95 19.34 9.62
C MET A 1 28.25 19.28 10.97
N SER A 2 27.63 20.39 11.35
CA SER A 2 26.88 20.52 12.61
C SER A 2 25.69 19.56 12.61
N GLY A 3 25.38 18.92 13.74
CA GLY A 3 24.31 17.92 13.83
C GLY A 3 22.92 18.42 13.40
N LEU A 4 22.72 19.73 13.34
CA LEU A 4 21.50 20.37 12.82
C LEU A 4 21.37 20.26 11.29
N GLU A 5 22.47 20.29 10.53
CA GLU A 5 22.45 20.14 9.08
C GLU A 5 22.02 18.72 8.67
N VAL A 6 22.50 17.71 9.41
CA VAL A 6 22.15 16.31 9.18
C VAL A 6 20.66 16.06 9.46
N LEU A 7 20.10 16.70 10.50
CA LEU A 7 18.66 16.62 10.79
C LEU A 7 17.81 17.32 9.71
N GLY A 8 18.26 18.47 9.21
CA GLY A 8 17.59 19.18 8.12
C GLY A 8 17.51 18.36 6.83
N VAL A 9 18.63 17.77 6.42
CA VAL A 9 18.70 16.92 5.22
C VAL A 9 17.88 15.63 5.38
N ALA A 10 17.89 15.03 6.57
CA ALA A 10 17.07 13.85 6.85
C ALA A 10 15.57 14.16 6.83
N ALA A 11 15.16 15.34 7.33
CA ALA A 11 13.77 15.77 7.29
C ALA A 11 13.31 16.09 5.86
N SER A 12 14.13 16.77 5.06
CA SER A 12 13.79 17.14 3.68
C SER A 12 13.67 15.90 2.77
N THR A 13 14.60 14.95 2.89
CA THR A 13 14.54 13.68 2.13
C THR A 13 13.31 12.86 2.49
N LEU A 14 12.93 12.80 3.77
CA LEU A 14 11.74 12.09 4.22
C LEU A 14 10.46 12.76 3.74
N ALA A 15 10.38 14.10 3.79
CA ALA A 15 9.25 14.84 3.25
C ALA A 15 9.08 14.63 1.73
N LEU A 16 10.19 14.62 0.99
CA LEU A 16 10.20 14.42 -0.46
C LEU A 16 9.75 13.00 -0.82
N ALA A 17 10.25 11.99 -0.10
CA ALA A 17 9.79 10.61 -0.24
C ALA A 17 8.28 10.46 0.03
N LEU A 18 7.78 11.12 1.08
CA LEU A 18 6.36 11.12 1.41
C LEU A 18 5.52 11.78 0.31
N GLY A 19 5.99 12.90 -0.24
CA GLY A 19 5.36 13.58 -1.37
C GLY A 19 5.28 12.68 -2.61
N VAL A 20 6.36 11.96 -2.94
CA VAL A 20 6.38 11.02 -4.07
C VAL A 20 5.37 9.88 -3.85
N VAL A 21 5.29 9.31 -2.65
CA VAL A 21 4.31 8.25 -2.34
C VAL A 21 2.89 8.76 -2.50
N VAL A 22 2.57 9.97 -2.00
CA VAL A 22 1.24 10.58 -2.16
C VAL A 22 0.90 10.76 -3.63
N VAL A 23 1.82 11.29 -4.44
CA VAL A 23 1.62 11.47 -5.88
C VAL A 23 1.37 10.14 -6.58
N LEU A 24 2.12 9.08 -6.24
CA LEU A 24 1.93 7.75 -6.82
C LEU A 24 0.56 7.15 -6.47
N VAL A 25 0.12 7.28 -5.21
CA VAL A 25 -1.20 6.82 -4.76
C VAL A 25 -2.32 7.58 -5.48
N VAL A 26 -2.23 8.91 -5.57
CA VAL A 26 -3.22 9.72 -6.29
C VAL A 26 -3.25 9.34 -7.77
N ARG A 27 -2.09 9.11 -8.40
CA ARG A 27 -2.00 8.73 -9.81
C ARG A 27 -2.59 7.33 -10.05
N ALA A 28 -2.34 6.38 -9.16
CA ALA A 28 -2.93 5.05 -9.21
C ALA A 28 -4.46 5.12 -9.05
N HIS A 29 -4.94 5.95 -8.11
CA HIS A 29 -6.36 6.14 -7.88
C HIS A 29 -7.06 6.80 -9.09
N ARG A 30 -6.42 7.77 -9.76
CA ARG A 30 -6.93 8.38 -10.99
C ARG A 30 -7.02 7.38 -12.16
N ARG A 31 -6.08 6.44 -12.24
CA ARG A 31 -6.15 5.37 -13.25
C ARG A 31 -7.31 4.42 -12.99
N GLN A 32 -7.55 4.07 -11.73
CA GLN A 32 -8.69 3.23 -11.35
C GLN A 32 -10.03 3.93 -11.62
N THR A 33 -10.16 5.23 -11.32
CA THR A 33 -11.39 5.96 -11.65
C THR A 33 -11.64 6.02 -13.15
N ALA A 34 -10.60 6.21 -13.96
CA ALA A 34 -10.74 6.19 -15.42
C ALA A 34 -11.19 4.82 -15.96
N GLN A 35 -10.70 3.72 -15.38
CA GLN A 35 -11.13 2.37 -15.74
C GLN A 35 -12.58 2.10 -15.34
N LEU A 36 -13.00 2.55 -14.14
CA LEU A 36 -14.39 2.46 -13.72
C LEU A 36 -15.31 3.30 -14.61
N GLN A 37 -14.91 4.52 -14.99
CA GLN A 37 -15.68 5.36 -15.91
C GLN A 37 -15.89 4.67 -17.26
N ALA A 38 -14.82 4.10 -17.83
CA ALA A 38 -14.91 3.36 -19.09
C ALA A 38 -15.84 2.14 -18.99
N ALA A 39 -15.83 1.41 -17.87
CA ALA A 39 -16.75 0.29 -17.65
C ALA A 39 -18.21 0.76 -17.52
N ILE A 40 -18.45 1.90 -16.87
CA ILE A 40 -19.78 2.51 -16.78
C ILE A 40 -20.28 2.94 -18.16
N ASP A 41 -19.42 3.56 -18.98
CA ASP A 41 -19.80 4.03 -20.32
C ASP A 41 -20.20 2.87 -21.24
N VAL A 42 -19.47 1.75 -21.18
CA VAL A 42 -19.82 0.52 -21.90
C VAL A 42 -21.17 -0.02 -21.43
N LEU A 43 -21.37 -0.14 -20.11
CA LEU A 43 -22.61 -0.66 -19.55
C LEU A 43 -23.81 0.26 -19.85
N ALA A 44 -23.60 1.57 -19.86
CA ALA A 44 -24.60 2.56 -20.23
C ALA A 44 -24.99 2.46 -21.71
N ALA A 45 -24.03 2.16 -22.60
CA ALA A 45 -24.30 1.91 -24.01
C ALA A 45 -25.13 0.63 -24.22
N ASP A 46 -24.81 -0.44 -23.50
CA ASP A 46 -25.56 -1.72 -23.54
C ASP A 46 -26.99 -1.55 -23.04
N VAL A 47 -27.19 -0.85 -21.91
CA VAL A 47 -28.53 -0.55 -21.38
C VAL A 47 -29.33 0.31 -22.37
N LYS A 48 -28.71 1.30 -23.01
CA LYS A 48 -29.37 2.16 -24.01
C LYS A 48 -29.77 1.38 -25.28
N ALA A 49 -28.97 0.39 -25.68
CA ALA A 49 -29.32 -0.51 -26.77
C ALA A 49 -30.50 -1.44 -26.38
N ALA A 50 -30.50 -1.95 -25.14
CA ALA A 50 -31.55 -2.82 -24.60
C ALA A 50 -32.88 -2.10 -24.31
N GLN A 51 -32.88 -0.77 -24.14
CA GLN A 51 -34.10 0.03 -23.91
C GLN A 51 -34.83 0.46 -25.20
N ARG A 52 -34.19 0.33 -26.38
CA ARG A 52 -34.82 0.67 -27.67
C ARG A 52 -36.00 -0.22 -28.13
N PRO A 53 -36.20 -1.48 -27.68
CA PRO A 53 -37.30 -2.30 -28.17
C PRO A 53 -38.58 -2.30 -27.30
N LEU A 54 -38.67 -1.58 -26.17
CA LEU A 54 -39.74 -1.76 -25.18
C LEU A 54 -40.72 -0.58 -24.99
N LYS A 55 -40.83 0.33 -25.96
CA LYS A 55 -41.74 1.49 -25.87
C LYS A 55 -43.18 1.21 -26.35
N GLU A 56 -43.67 -0.02 -26.21
CA GLU A 56 -45.06 -0.36 -26.53
C GLU A 56 -45.58 -1.40 -25.54
N THR A 57 -46.80 -1.18 -25.05
CA THR A 57 -47.60 -1.98 -24.09
C THR A 57 -47.48 -1.60 -22.60
N ALA A 58 -48.49 -0.88 -22.11
CA ALA A 58 -48.76 -0.68 -20.69
C ALA A 58 -49.75 -1.74 -20.17
N PRO A 59 -49.57 -2.26 -18.93
CA PRO A 59 -50.69 -2.77 -18.16
C PRO A 59 -50.81 -2.18 -16.74
N GLU A 60 -52.06 -2.25 -16.26
CA GLU A 60 -52.74 -1.70 -15.06
C GLU A 60 -52.13 -2.08 -13.69
N PRO A 61 -52.29 -1.25 -12.62
CA PRO A 61 -51.58 -1.45 -11.35
C PRO A 61 -52.30 -2.41 -10.38
N ALA A 62 -51.54 -3.37 -9.82
CA ALA A 62 -51.95 -4.18 -8.67
C ALA A 62 -51.13 -3.79 -7.43
N GLU A 63 -51.81 -3.52 -6.31
CA GLU A 63 -51.19 -3.18 -5.02
C GLU A 63 -50.50 -4.39 -4.36
N PRO A 64 -49.40 -4.16 -3.62
CA PRO A 64 -49.02 -5.06 -2.54
C PRO A 64 -48.81 -4.34 -1.19
N SER A 65 -49.52 -4.85 -0.18
CA SER A 65 -49.28 -4.62 1.24
C SER A 65 -47.93 -5.21 1.68
N GLY A 66 -47.05 -4.39 2.23
CA GLY A 66 -45.79 -4.84 2.84
C GLY A 66 -44.93 -3.66 3.28
N ARG A 67 -44.79 -3.49 4.59
CA ARG A 67 -44.08 -2.38 5.25
C ARG A 67 -42.60 -2.37 4.84
N THR A 68 -42.30 -1.66 3.76
CA THR A 68 -40.95 -1.48 3.21
C THR A 68 -40.55 -0.02 3.44
N LEU A 69 -39.41 0.23 4.09
CA LEU A 69 -38.81 1.55 4.16
C LEU A 69 -38.29 1.91 2.76
N VAL A 70 -39.19 2.37 1.89
CA VAL A 70 -38.85 2.82 0.54
C VAL A 70 -38.36 4.26 0.64
N VAL A 71 -37.03 4.43 0.70
CA VAL A 71 -36.39 5.73 0.50
C VAL A 71 -35.90 5.78 -0.94
N GLY A 72 -36.76 6.24 -1.84
CA GLY A 72 -36.48 6.41 -3.27
C GLY A 72 -37.73 6.24 -4.14
N GLU A 73 -37.78 6.94 -5.27
CA GLU A 73 -38.83 6.75 -6.27
C GLU A 73 -38.64 5.38 -6.93
N VAL A 74 -39.68 4.53 -6.87
CA VAL A 74 -39.63 3.17 -7.43
C VAL A 74 -40.08 3.27 -8.89
N VAL A 75 -39.13 3.11 -9.81
CA VAL A 75 -39.42 3.01 -11.24
C VAL A 75 -39.55 1.53 -11.59
N TRP A 76 -40.73 1.14 -12.06
CA TRP A 76 -40.99 -0.21 -12.53
C TRP A 76 -40.48 -0.37 -13.96
N THR A 77 -39.60 -1.35 -14.15
CA THR A 77 -39.10 -1.73 -15.48
C THR A 77 -40.15 -2.63 -16.15
N PRO A 78 -40.34 -2.56 -17.49
CA PRO A 78 -41.27 -3.44 -18.21
C PRO A 78 -41.08 -4.95 -17.96
N ASP A 79 -39.89 -5.35 -17.51
CA ASP A 79 -39.54 -6.73 -17.15
C ASP A 79 -40.02 -7.17 -15.75
N GLY A 80 -40.87 -6.38 -15.08
CA GLY A 80 -41.34 -6.65 -13.71
C GLY A 80 -40.28 -6.45 -12.62
N ARG A 81 -39.14 -5.83 -12.96
CA ARG A 81 -38.06 -5.51 -12.01
C ARG A 81 -38.23 -4.09 -11.48
N SER A 82 -38.32 -3.95 -10.16
CA SER A 82 -38.32 -2.64 -9.49
C SER A 82 -36.89 -2.12 -9.38
N VAL A 83 -36.63 -0.95 -9.97
CA VAL A 83 -35.38 -0.22 -9.80
C VAL A 83 -35.67 0.96 -8.88
N VAL A 84 -35.09 0.93 -7.68
CA VAL A 84 -35.18 2.05 -6.73
C VAL A 84 -34.19 3.10 -7.17
N VAL A 85 -34.67 4.29 -7.57
CA VAL A 85 -33.80 5.42 -7.89
C VAL A 85 -33.24 5.96 -6.58
N PRO A 86 -31.91 5.91 -6.36
CA PRO A 86 -31.32 6.37 -5.11
C PRO A 86 -31.46 7.89 -4.99
N THR A 87 -31.75 8.35 -3.76
CA THR A 87 -31.82 9.78 -3.46
C THR A 87 -30.44 10.43 -3.49
N THR A 88 -30.37 11.75 -3.76
CA THR A 88 -29.11 12.51 -3.81
C THR A 88 -28.28 12.34 -2.54
N SER A 89 -28.92 12.27 -1.36
CA SER A 89 -28.24 12.03 -0.09
C SER A 89 -27.59 10.64 -0.03
N GLN A 90 -28.26 9.59 -0.52
CA GLN A 90 -27.69 8.24 -0.58
C GLN A 90 -26.49 8.16 -1.53
N VAL A 91 -26.54 8.87 -2.66
CA VAL A 91 -25.40 8.95 -3.60
C VAL A 91 -24.22 9.65 -2.95
N ILE A 92 -24.46 10.78 -2.26
CA ILE A 92 -23.43 11.51 -1.51
C ILE A 92 -22.82 10.64 -0.42
N ASP A 93 -23.65 9.94 0.36
CA ASP A 93 -23.19 9.11 1.47
C ASP A 93 -22.39 7.88 0.97
N ALA A 94 -22.81 7.29 -0.15
CA ALA A 94 -22.09 6.17 -0.78
C ALA A 94 -20.74 6.61 -1.39
N THR A 95 -20.70 7.78 -2.01
CA THR A 95 -19.49 8.30 -2.70
C THR A 95 -18.49 8.94 -1.73
N LEU A 96 -18.98 9.69 -0.73
CA LEU A 96 -18.14 10.48 0.16
C LEU A 96 -17.97 9.87 1.55
N GLY A 97 -18.90 9.02 2.01
CA GLY A 97 -18.85 8.45 3.36
C GLY A 97 -17.62 7.58 3.60
N ARG A 98 -17.38 6.58 2.74
CA ARG A 98 -16.20 5.68 2.85
C ARG A 98 -14.85 6.42 2.76
N PRO A 99 -14.60 7.32 1.80
CA PRO A 99 -13.33 8.02 1.73
C PRO A 99 -13.12 9.01 2.89
N LEU A 100 -14.17 9.69 3.38
CA LEU A 100 -14.07 10.56 4.56
C LEU A 100 -13.69 9.78 5.82
N VAL A 101 -14.34 8.64 6.06
CA VAL A 101 -14.01 7.78 7.20
C VAL A 101 -12.57 7.28 7.11
N ARG A 102 -12.11 6.86 5.93
CA ARG A 102 -10.70 6.45 5.74
C ARG A 102 -9.73 7.60 6.02
N ALA A 103 -10.02 8.80 5.54
CA ALA A 103 -9.20 9.98 5.80
C ALA A 103 -9.15 10.33 7.30
N ALA A 104 -10.29 10.25 7.99
CA ALA A 104 -10.38 10.50 9.43
C ALA A 104 -9.58 9.48 10.25
N VAL A 105 -9.70 8.19 9.93
CA VAL A 105 -8.92 7.12 10.58
C VAL A 105 -7.43 7.30 10.34
N LEU A 106 -7.03 7.62 9.11
CA LEU A 106 -5.63 7.83 8.75
C LEU A 106 -5.06 9.07 9.45
N GLY A 107 -5.79 10.18 9.47
CA GLY A 107 -5.42 11.38 10.22
C GLY A 107 -5.30 11.13 11.72
N HIS A 108 -6.24 10.36 12.29
CA HIS A 108 -6.18 9.96 13.69
C HIS A 108 -4.95 9.08 13.99
N GLY A 109 -4.65 8.11 13.11
CA GLY A 109 -3.48 7.25 13.20
C GLY A 109 -2.16 8.04 13.15
N ILE A 110 -2.05 9.00 12.22
CA ILE A 110 -0.88 9.90 12.12
C ILE A 110 -0.74 10.74 13.38
N ARG A 111 -1.83 11.36 13.85
CA ARG A 111 -1.81 12.16 15.09
C ARG A 111 -1.39 11.33 16.29
N ARG A 112 -1.87 10.09 16.40
CA ARG A 112 -1.47 9.14 17.45
C ARG A 112 -0.01 8.72 17.32
N ALA A 113 0.49 8.48 16.12
CA ALA A 113 1.87 8.08 15.86
C ALA A 113 2.88 9.21 16.12
N LEU A 114 2.49 10.47 15.91
CA LEU A 114 3.33 11.64 16.16
C LEU A 114 3.40 12.03 17.65
N ARG A 115 2.56 11.43 18.51
CA ARG A 115 2.55 11.63 19.95
C ARG A 115 3.91 11.26 20.54
N ALA A 116 4.43 12.10 21.44
CA ALA A 116 5.79 12.00 21.98
C ALA A 116 6.12 10.60 22.56
N GLU A 117 5.17 9.99 23.27
CA GLU A 117 5.29 8.65 23.85
C GLU A 117 5.63 7.56 22.82
N HIS A 118 5.01 7.60 21.64
CA HIS A 118 5.30 6.64 20.57
C HIS A 118 6.68 6.88 19.95
N ARG A 119 7.06 8.16 19.79
CA ARG A 119 8.38 8.55 19.27
C ARG A 119 9.50 8.04 20.15
N ASP A 120 9.38 8.20 21.46
CA ASP A 120 10.40 7.77 22.41
C ASP A 120 10.48 6.25 22.48
N ARG A 121 9.33 5.55 22.40
CA ARG A 121 9.30 4.09 22.34
C ARG A 121 10.02 3.56 21.10
N VAL A 122 9.68 4.05 19.91
CA VAL A 122 10.33 3.66 18.64
C VAL A 122 11.82 3.99 18.69
N ARG A 123 12.19 5.18 19.17
CA ARG A 123 13.59 5.58 19.31
C ARG A 123 14.35 4.66 20.25
N SER A 124 13.74 4.26 21.38
CA SER A 124 14.37 3.33 22.33
C SER A 124 14.54 1.92 21.72
N MET A 125 13.59 1.47 20.91
CA MET A 125 13.63 0.17 20.25
C MET A 125 14.70 0.15 19.16
N MET A 126 14.74 1.20 18.33
CA MET A 126 15.77 1.38 17.30
C MET A 126 17.17 1.49 17.88
N ARG A 127 17.35 2.21 19.00
CA ARG A 127 18.64 2.27 19.72
C ARG A 127 19.09 0.88 20.18
N ARG A 128 18.17 0.09 20.78
CA ARG A 128 18.47 -1.28 21.21
C ARG A 128 18.88 -2.17 20.05
N GLU A 129 18.14 -2.10 18.94
CA GLU A 129 18.43 -2.89 17.74
C GLU A 129 19.75 -2.47 17.07
N PHE A 130 20.04 -1.18 17.01
CA PHE A 130 21.32 -0.68 16.50
C PHE A 130 22.50 -1.19 17.33
N HIS A 131 22.42 -1.11 18.67
CA HIS A 131 23.46 -1.65 19.53
C HIS A 131 23.60 -3.17 19.40
N ARG A 132 22.49 -3.90 19.24
CA ARG A 132 22.49 -5.34 18.99
C ARG A 132 23.23 -5.67 17.68
N ARG A 133 22.90 -4.99 16.59
CA ARG A 133 23.55 -5.15 15.27
C ARG A 133 25.03 -4.78 15.32
N ARG A 134 25.39 -3.70 16.02
CA ARG A 134 26.79 -3.30 16.21
C ARG A 134 27.59 -4.40 16.92
N LYS A 135 27.06 -4.96 18.01
CA LYS A 135 27.70 -6.08 18.73
C LYS A 135 27.83 -7.32 17.86
N LEU A 136 26.81 -7.64 17.06
CA LEU A 136 26.85 -8.77 16.12
C LEU A 136 27.96 -8.59 15.07
N ARG A 137 28.09 -7.41 14.47
CA ARG A 137 29.16 -7.11 13.50
C ARG A 137 30.56 -7.24 14.12
N LEU A 138 30.75 -6.71 15.34
CA LEU A 138 32.02 -6.84 16.06
C LEU A 138 32.36 -8.31 16.35
N ARG A 139 31.38 -9.12 16.76
CA ARG A 139 31.57 -10.55 16.99
C ARG A 139 31.87 -11.30 15.70
N ALA A 140 31.17 -10.99 14.61
CA ALA A 140 31.42 -11.57 13.29
C ALA A 140 32.83 -11.23 12.80
N GLY A 141 33.26 -9.98 12.91
CA GLY A 141 34.61 -9.54 12.55
C GLY A 141 35.69 -10.25 13.37
N ARG A 142 35.51 -10.39 14.69
CA ARG A 142 36.45 -11.15 15.55
C ARG A 142 36.51 -12.63 15.17
N ARG A 143 35.38 -13.25 14.80
CA ARG A 143 35.35 -14.65 14.33
C ARG A 143 36.08 -14.79 13.00
N ALA A 144 35.84 -13.87 12.06
CA ALA A 144 36.53 -13.85 10.77
C ALA A 144 38.05 -13.66 10.92
N ALA A 145 38.48 -12.74 11.78
CA ALA A 145 39.91 -12.52 12.05
C ALA A 145 40.60 -13.77 12.64
N ARG A 146 39.93 -14.48 13.57
CA ARG A 146 40.47 -15.74 14.11
C ARG A 146 40.60 -16.83 13.04
N LEU A 147 39.60 -16.95 12.16
CA LEU A 147 39.66 -17.92 11.06
C LEU A 147 40.72 -17.55 10.01
N ALA A 148 40.96 -16.27 9.78
CA ALA A 148 42.01 -15.81 8.88
C ALA A 148 43.42 -16.16 9.41
N ILE A 149 43.67 -15.92 10.71
CA ILE A 149 44.96 -16.29 11.35
C ILE A 149 45.22 -17.80 11.24
N VAL A 150 44.22 -18.64 11.53
CA VAL A 150 44.34 -20.11 11.42
C VAL A 150 44.59 -20.56 9.98
N ARG A 151 44.08 -19.82 8.99
CA ARG A 151 44.28 -20.13 7.56
C ARG A 151 45.70 -19.78 7.10
N ASP A 152 46.27 -18.69 7.59
CA ASP A 152 47.63 -18.27 7.25
C ASP A 152 48.67 -19.26 7.81
N ASP A 153 48.44 -19.82 9.00
CA ASP A 153 49.30 -20.87 9.58
C ASP A 153 49.28 -22.19 8.77
N GLN A 154 48.21 -22.47 8.02
CA GLN A 154 48.11 -23.66 7.17
C GLN A 154 48.60 -23.44 5.73
N GLY A 155 48.78 -22.18 5.30
CA GLY A 155 49.13 -21.82 3.92
C GLY A 155 50.62 -21.75 3.63
N PHE A 156 51.49 -21.74 4.65
CA PHE A 156 52.93 -21.51 4.48
C PHE A 156 53.80 -22.79 4.48
N GLY A 157 53.22 -23.96 4.78
CA GLY A 157 53.97 -25.22 4.89
C GLY A 157 54.01 -26.11 3.63
N GLY A 158 53.45 -25.67 2.50
CA GLY A 158 53.17 -26.54 1.34
C GLY A 158 53.94 -26.26 0.04
N LEU A 159 54.92 -25.34 0.03
CA LEU A 159 55.56 -24.88 -1.21
C LEU A 159 57.07 -25.18 -1.34
N GLU A 160 57.67 -25.97 -0.45
CA GLU A 160 59.14 -26.21 -0.47
C GLU A 160 59.62 -27.57 -1.04
N ASP A 161 58.76 -28.48 -1.53
CA ASP A 161 59.21 -29.86 -1.86
C ASP A 161 58.87 -30.38 -3.27
N THR A 162 59.09 -29.58 -4.32
CA THR A 162 58.99 -30.07 -5.72
C THR A 162 60.21 -29.78 -6.60
N GLY A 163 61.34 -29.43 -6.01
CA GLY A 163 62.53 -28.97 -6.75
C GLY A 163 63.77 -29.86 -6.70
N ARG A 164 63.69 -31.13 -6.26
CA ARG A 164 64.90 -31.95 -6.09
C ARG A 164 64.71 -33.40 -6.55
N GLY A 165 65.06 -33.67 -7.81
CA GLY A 165 65.56 -34.99 -8.19
C GLY A 165 64.97 -35.60 -9.46
N GLU A 166 65.29 -35.05 -10.63
CA GLU A 166 65.39 -35.85 -11.86
C GLU A 166 66.55 -35.31 -12.72
N ALA A 167 67.77 -35.70 -12.35
CA ALA A 167 68.96 -35.54 -13.19
C ALA A 167 70.02 -36.58 -12.78
N VAL A 168 69.77 -37.85 -13.10
CA VAL A 168 70.79 -38.92 -13.18
C VAL A 168 70.25 -39.86 -14.27
N SER A 169 70.74 -39.72 -15.51
CA SER A 169 71.83 -40.53 -16.12
C SER A 169 71.48 -42.00 -16.26
#